data_AF-A0A5N1JCA3-F1
#
_entry.id   AF-A0A5N1JCA3-F1
#
_cell.length_a   1.000
_cell.length_b   1.000
_cell.length_c   1.000
_cell.angle_alpha   90.00
_cell.angle_beta   90.00
_cell.angle_gamma   90.00
#
_symmetry.space_group_name_H-M   'P 1'
#
loop_
_entity.id
_entity.type
_entity.pdbx_description
1 polymer ?
#
loop_
_entity_poly.entity_id
_entity_poly.type
_entity_poly.pdbx_seq_one_letter_code
_entity_poly.pdbx_strand_id
1 'polypeptide(L)'
;METNSLGTIHDPQLIAYYGREYVDDLKRNNPSVFIDEVKANRFFENPEWVIHQKNPALKQVIADKYRLLTQESGVSVYVRKDLL
;
A
#
# COMPACT_ATOMS: atom_id res chain seq x y z
N MET A 1 3.20 13.11 21.66
CA MET A 1 3.78 12.98 20.32
C MET A 1 4.45 11.62 20.29
N GLU A 2 4.16 10.67 19.42
CA GLU A 2 3.56 10.70 18.09
C GLU A 2 3.06 9.28 17.79
N THR A 3 1.85 9.12 17.26
CA THR A 3 1.49 7.94 16.46
C THR A 3 0.87 8.45 15.18
N ASN A 4 1.73 9.06 14.38
CA ASN A 4 1.43 9.48 13.02
C ASN A 4 1.92 8.35 12.12
N SER A 5 1.33 7.17 12.25
CA SER A 5 1.76 6.01 11.51
C SER A 5 0.55 5.33 10.90
N LEU A 6 0.31 5.61 9.63
CA LEU A 6 -0.51 4.85 8.68
C LEU A 6 -0.15 3.33 8.64
N GLY A 7 0.86 2.89 9.40
CA GLY A 7 1.40 1.54 9.43
C GLY A 7 1.31 0.79 10.76
N THR A 8 0.59 1.26 11.79
CA THR A 8 0.51 0.46 13.03
C THR A 8 -0.59 -0.61 12.91
N ILE A 9 -0.19 -1.89 12.74
CA ILE A 9 -1.06 -3.09 12.65
C ILE A 9 -2.00 -3.26 13.85
N HIS A 10 -1.77 -2.57 14.95
CA HIS A 10 -2.47 -2.85 16.21
C HIS A 10 -3.87 -2.22 16.32
N ASP A 11 -4.34 -1.46 15.31
CA ASP A 11 -5.71 -0.95 15.27
C ASP A 11 -6.61 -1.81 14.35
N PRO A 12 -7.56 -2.59 14.91
CA PRO A 12 -8.48 -3.42 14.14
C PRO A 12 -9.39 -2.64 13.18
N GLN A 13 -9.73 -1.38 13.50
CA GLN A 13 -10.55 -0.54 12.63
C GLN A 13 -9.75 -0.10 11.40
N LEU A 14 -8.48 0.27 11.62
CA LEU A 14 -7.57 0.63 10.54
C LEU A 14 -7.31 -0.57 9.61
N ILE A 15 -7.12 -1.77 10.18
CA ILE A 15 -7.02 -3.01 9.39
C ILE A 15 -8.30 -3.25 8.56
N ALA A 16 -9.48 -3.09 9.16
CA ALA A 16 -10.75 -3.31 8.47
C ALA A 16 -10.99 -2.29 7.34
N TYR A 17 -10.57 -1.04 7.54
CA TYR A 17 -10.61 0.03 6.53
C TYR A 17 -9.69 -0.30 5.35
N TYR A 18 -8.41 -0.61 5.60
CA TYR A 18 -7.47 -1.00 4.55
C TYR A 18 -7.87 -2.32 3.86
N GLY A 19 -8.50 -3.22 4.60
CA GLY A 19 -9.00 -4.51 4.12
C GLY A 19 -10.10 -4.38 3.08
N ARG A 20 -11.04 -3.46 3.29
CA ARG A 20 -12.29 -3.36 2.52
C ARG A 20 -12.35 -2.07 1.71
N GLU A 21 -12.46 -0.94 2.41
CA GLU A 21 -12.75 0.35 1.78
C GLU A 21 -11.60 0.80 0.87
N TYR A 22 -10.35 0.66 1.32
CA TYR A 22 -9.20 1.10 0.53
C TYR A 22 -9.05 0.32 -0.79
N VAL A 23 -9.27 -1.00 -0.76
CA VAL A 23 -9.18 -1.85 -1.96
C VAL A 23 -10.32 -1.52 -2.93
N ASP A 24 -11.53 -1.29 -2.42
CA ASP A 24 -12.68 -0.94 -3.24
C ASP A 24 -12.53 0.46 -3.85
N ASP A 25 -11.99 1.41 -3.10
CA ASP A 25 -11.65 2.74 -3.60
C ASP A 25 -10.57 2.69 -4.68
N LEU A 26 -9.52 1.87 -4.50
CA LEU A 26 -8.48 1.67 -5.51
C LEU A 26 -9.07 1.06 -6.79
N LYS A 27 -9.99 0.11 -6.68
CA LYS A 27 -10.69 -0.48 -7.83
C LYS A 27 -11.60 0.54 -8.53
N ARG A 28 -12.36 1.33 -7.77
CA ARG A 28 -13.35 2.30 -8.26
C ARG A 28 -12.69 3.50 -8.94
N ASN A 29 -11.72 4.11 -8.26
CA ASN A 29 -11.04 5.31 -8.75
C ASN A 29 -9.96 4.97 -9.77
N ASN A 30 -9.42 3.75 -9.71
CA ASN A 30 -8.46 3.22 -10.67
C ASN A 30 -7.34 4.21 -11.00
N PRO A 31 -6.63 4.78 -10.01
CA PRO A 31 -5.70 5.87 -10.24
C PRO A 31 -4.58 5.47 -11.20
N SER A 32 -4.05 6.42 -11.96
CA SER A 32 -2.95 6.19 -12.92
C SER A 32 -1.64 5.79 -12.26
N VAL A 33 -1.42 6.25 -11.03
CA VAL A 33 -0.23 5.99 -10.22
C VAL A 33 -0.68 5.45 -8.87
N PHE A 34 -0.01 4.40 -8.40
CA PHE A 34 -0.16 3.86 -7.06
C PHE A 34 1.19 3.94 -6.34
N ILE A 35 1.20 4.42 -5.10
CA ILE A 35 2.42 4.61 -4.32
C ILE A 35 2.30 3.79 -3.04
N ASP A 36 3.33 3.00 -2.76
CA ASP A 36 3.38 2.07 -1.64
C ASP A 36 4.65 2.31 -0.82
N GLU A 37 4.53 2.49 0.49
CA GLU A 37 5.67 2.73 1.38
C GLU A 37 6.21 1.39 1.92
N VAL A 38 7.14 0.78 1.18
CA VAL A 38 7.64 -0.59 1.36
C VAL A 38 8.81 -0.73 2.36
N LYS A 39 9.53 0.35 2.74
CA LYS A 39 10.57 0.29 3.79
C LYS A 39 10.58 1.50 4.73
N ALA A 40 10.63 1.20 6.02
CA ALA A 40 11.53 1.78 7.00
C ALA A 40 11.99 3.22 6.76
N ASN A 41 11.13 4.19 7.02
CA ASN A 41 11.60 5.38 7.72
C ASN A 41 12.10 4.94 9.13
N ARG A 42 12.77 5.80 9.90
CA ARG A 42 13.34 5.46 11.24
C ARG A 42 12.37 4.75 12.22
N PHE A 43 11.08 4.69 11.89
CA PHE A 43 10.02 4.12 12.70
C PHE A 43 9.52 2.73 12.25
N PHE A 44 9.90 2.20 11.07
CA PHE A 44 9.37 0.93 10.55
C PHE A 44 10.46 -0.08 10.16
N GLU A 45 11.11 -0.70 11.14
CA GLU A 45 12.27 -1.57 10.89
C GLU A 45 11.95 -2.93 10.23
N ASN A 46 10.67 -3.35 10.20
CA ASN A 46 10.29 -4.67 9.70
C ASN A 46 9.16 -4.58 8.63
N PRO A 47 9.43 -4.93 7.35
CA PRO A 47 8.44 -4.92 6.26
C PRO A 47 7.22 -5.80 6.51
N GLU A 48 7.35 -6.82 7.36
CA GLU A 48 6.24 -7.69 7.78
C GLU A 48 5.19 -6.96 8.62
N TRP A 49 5.46 -5.72 9.03
CA TRP A 49 4.59 -4.91 9.88
C TRP A 49 3.77 -3.90 9.09
N VAL A 50 3.79 -3.95 7.75
CA VAL A 50 2.98 -3.04 6.94
C VAL A 50 1.79 -3.75 6.32
N ILE A 51 0.58 -3.29 6.69
CA ILE A 51 -0.71 -3.92 6.32
C ILE A 51 -0.84 -4.12 4.81
N HIS A 52 -0.36 -3.18 4.00
CA HIS A 52 -0.47 -3.26 2.54
C HIS A 52 0.30 -4.45 1.95
N GLN A 53 1.39 -4.91 2.58
CA GLN A 53 2.12 -6.11 2.17
C GLN A 53 1.47 -7.40 2.66
N LYS A 54 0.49 -7.34 3.57
CA LYS A 54 -0.18 -8.53 4.10
C LYS A 54 -1.59 -8.71 3.60
N ASN A 55 -2.22 -7.67 3.04
CA ASN A 55 -3.55 -7.77 2.46
C ASN A 55 -3.50 -8.50 1.08
N PRO A 56 -4.05 -9.72 0.97
CA PRO A 56 -4.02 -10.47 -0.29
C PRO A 56 -4.84 -9.80 -1.40
N ALA A 57 -5.95 -9.13 -1.05
CA ALA A 57 -6.80 -8.46 -2.02
C ALA A 57 -6.10 -7.23 -2.62
N LEU A 58 -5.38 -6.46 -1.80
CA LEU A 58 -4.57 -5.33 -2.29
C LEU A 58 -3.43 -5.81 -3.20
N LYS A 59 -2.70 -6.85 -2.78
CA LYS A 59 -1.65 -7.48 -3.60
C LYS A 59 -2.17 -7.89 -4.97
N GLN A 60 -3.34 -8.54 -5.02
CA GLN A 60 -3.95 -8.96 -6.28
C GLN A 60 -4.27 -7.76 -7.18
N VAL A 61 -4.88 -6.70 -6.63
CA VAL A 61 -5.22 -5.50 -7.43
C VAL A 61 -3.97 -4.84 -8.01
N ILE A 62 -2.90 -4.72 -7.22
CA ILE A 62 -1.62 -4.16 -7.69
C ILE A 62 -1.04 -5.05 -8.80
N ALA A 63 -0.98 -6.36 -8.56
CA ALA A 63 -0.43 -7.33 -9.52
C ALA A 63 -1.21 -7.34 -10.84
N ASP A 64 -2.53 -7.19 -10.80
CA ASP A 64 -3.38 -7.21 -11.98
C ASP A 64 -3.26 -5.93 -12.80
N LYS A 65 -3.37 -4.77 -12.14
CA LYS A 65 -3.58 -3.47 -12.81
C LYS A 65 -2.33 -2.61 -12.95
N TYR A 66 -1.30 -2.86 -12.15
CA TYR A 66 -0.16 -1.95 -12.03
C TYR A 66 1.17 -2.65 -12.32
N ARG A 67 2.16 -1.88 -12.74
CA ARG A 67 3.55 -2.30 -12.92
C ARG A 67 4.45 -1.41 -12.08
N LEU A 68 5.40 -2.02 -11.36
CA LEU A 68 6.42 -1.28 -10.63
C LEU A 68 7.27 -0.48 -11.62
N LEU A 69 7.33 0.84 -11.43
CA LEU A 69 8.12 1.76 -12.24
C LEU A 69 9.49 2.00 -11.59
N THR A 70 9.50 2.33 -10.30
CA THR A 70 10.74 2.54 -9.54
C THR A 70 10.52 2.25 -8.06
N GLN A 71 11.61 2.07 -7.32
CA GLN A 71 11.62 1.97 -5.88
C GLN A 71 12.71 2.88 -5.32
N GLU A 72 12.33 3.93 -4.59
CA GLU A 72 13.22 4.98 -4.09
C GLU A 72 13.00 5.18 -2.59
N SER A 73 14.08 5.15 -1.81
CA SER A 73 14.04 5.45 -0.36
C SER A 73 12.94 4.72 0.43
N GLY A 74 12.64 3.47 0.05
CA GLY A 74 11.59 2.69 0.69
C GLY A 74 10.18 2.94 0.20
N VAL A 75 10.00 3.70 -0.87
CA VAL A 75 8.72 3.88 -1.54
C VAL A 75 8.76 3.20 -2.90
N SER A 76 7.80 2.32 -3.16
CA SER A 76 7.55 1.70 -4.46
C SER A 76 6.51 2.51 -5.22
N VAL A 77 6.87 2.94 -6.43
CA VAL A 77 5.99 3.70 -7.32
C VAL A 77 5.54 2.77 -8.43
N TYR A 78 4.24 2.61 -8.58
CA TYR A 78 3.61 1.78 -9.59
C TYR A 78 2.81 2.64 -10.55
N VAL A 79 2.81 2.28 -11.83
CA VAL A 79 2.00 2.91 -12.86
C VAL A 79 0.99 1.90 -13.41
N ARG A 80 -0.19 2.39 -13.79
CA ARG A 80 -1.26 1.54 -14.34
C ARG A 80 -0.83 0.99 -15.71
N LYS A 81 -1.04 -0.33 -15.93
CA LYS A 81 -0.50 -1.05 -17.09
C LYS A 81 -1.09 -0.61 -18.44
N ASP A 82 -2.31 -0.09 -18.45
CA ASP A 82 -2.99 0.42 -19.66
C ASP A 82 -2.44 1.77 -20.14
N LEU A 83 -1.52 2.39 -19.38
CA LEU A 83 -0.84 3.64 -19.74
C LEU A 83 0.58 3.41 -20.27
N LEU A 84 1.01 2.14 -20.40
CA LEU A 84 2.31 1.72 -20.93
C LEU A 84 2.13 0.92 -22.22
#